data_AF-A0A5E6N675-F1
#
_entry.id   AF-A0A5E6N675-F1
#
_cell.length_a   1.000
_cell.length_b   1.000
_cell.length_c   1.000
_cell.angle_alpha   90.00
_cell.angle_beta   90.00
_cell.angle_gamma   90.00
#
_symmetry.space_group_name_H-M   'P 1'
#
loop_
_entity.id
_entity.type
_entity.pdbx_description
1 polymer ?
#
loop_
_entity_poly.entity_id
_entity_poly.type
_entity_poly.pdbx_seq_one_letter_code
_entity_poly.pdbx_strand_id
1 'polypeptide(L)'
;MSGYDVKLSGQAPYLPWAKIKGTYYHWDATTGPNIKGNILGVDIELTPSVSFEFGQENNNTIDATSYGKLTVKLPLGNKQKFTNFAIASKAFKDSSTMDLGALAWVERSNKIMVEGEGNIPTFTGGMFRGLEYQLVTSPNPPHRVWLDRNLGATKVAASSNDSAAYGDHYQWGRAKDGHQSLNSSKATARLSTITADDKFITTFSDWTKVDNNGALRVAAWKDGGSNDICPVGFSVPTNDELHRETLGTTNNNFGVADALSSFLKFPAPGIRSSSDGIYRNVGTILFLWSRTRTAANNNKANSFRIHSGGGSIHPVTVPMA
;
A
#
# COMPACT_ATOMS: atom_id res chain seq x y z
N MET A 1 19.13 2.12 -6.47
CA MET A 1 19.52 3.21 -7.36
C MET A 1 21.01 3.15 -7.61
N SER A 2 21.45 3.31 -8.84
CA SER A 2 22.86 3.52 -9.19
C SER A 2 23.24 4.98 -8.95
N GLY A 3 24.50 5.28 -8.67
CA GLY A 3 24.94 6.66 -8.46
C GLY A 3 26.28 6.80 -7.76
N TYR A 4 26.59 8.01 -7.33
CA TYR A 4 27.85 8.35 -6.67
C TYR A 4 27.68 9.47 -5.64
N ASP A 5 28.59 9.52 -4.67
CA ASP A 5 28.80 10.64 -3.77
C ASP A 5 30.25 11.14 -3.82
N VAL A 6 30.45 12.44 -3.64
CA VAL A 6 31.75 13.10 -3.53
C VAL A 6 31.79 13.81 -2.19
N LYS A 7 32.72 13.41 -1.32
CA LYS A 7 32.86 13.95 0.04
C LYS A 7 34.16 14.72 0.16
N LEU A 8 34.06 15.92 0.70
CA LEU A 8 35.17 16.80 1.02
C LEU A 8 35.11 17.15 2.50
N SER A 9 36.22 16.98 3.21
CA SER A 9 36.32 17.38 4.61
C SER A 9 37.61 18.15 4.84
N GLY A 10 37.53 19.21 5.64
CA GLY A 10 38.67 20.07 5.96
C GLY A 10 38.56 20.64 7.36
N GLN A 11 39.70 20.96 7.97
CA GLN A 11 39.72 21.64 9.27
C GLN A 11 39.05 23.02 9.15
N ALA A 12 38.22 23.39 10.12
CA ALA A 12 37.69 24.74 10.21
C ALA A 12 38.84 25.74 10.53
N PRO A 13 38.88 26.92 9.87
CA PRO A 13 39.89 27.93 10.15
C PRO A 13 39.92 28.32 11.63
N TYR A 14 41.10 28.31 12.23
CA TYR A 14 41.38 28.64 13.64
C TYR A 14 40.73 27.71 14.69
N LEU A 15 39.93 26.74 14.27
CA LEU A 15 39.23 25.80 15.14
C LEU A 15 39.79 24.39 14.94
N PRO A 16 40.90 24.03 15.61
CA PRO A 16 41.60 22.76 15.41
C PRO A 16 40.80 21.52 15.81
N TRP A 17 39.67 21.72 16.48
CA TRP A 17 38.73 20.73 16.99
C TRP A 17 37.47 20.59 16.13
N ALA A 18 37.32 21.40 15.07
CA ALA A 18 36.19 21.36 14.16
C ALA A 18 36.63 21.05 12.72
N LYS A 19 35.77 20.32 12.00
CA LYS A 19 35.90 20.08 10.56
C LYS A 19 34.65 20.54 9.84
N ILE A 20 34.83 21.19 8.70
CA ILE A 20 33.76 21.50 7.75
C ILE A 20 33.70 20.33 6.76
N LYS A 21 32.50 19.79 6.55
CA LYS A 21 32.23 18.69 5.63
C LYS A 21 31.25 19.14 4.56
N GLY A 22 31.59 18.90 3.31
CA GLY A 22 30.72 19.08 2.16
C GLY A 22 30.54 17.74 1.45
N THR A 23 29.31 17.37 1.12
CA THR A 23 29.03 16.20 0.28
C THR A 23 28.11 16.61 -0.86
N TYR A 24 28.47 16.23 -2.07
CA TYR A 24 27.54 16.22 -3.21
C TYR A 24 27.20 14.77 -3.54
N TYR A 25 25.95 14.49 -3.87
CA TYR A 25 25.57 13.16 -4.35
C TYR A 25 24.63 13.24 -5.54
N HIS A 26 24.65 12.18 -6.35
CA HIS A 26 23.79 12.00 -7.50
C HIS A 26 23.37 10.53 -7.61
N TRP A 27 22.06 10.29 -7.70
CA TRP A 27 21.47 8.97 -7.86
C TRP A 27 20.56 8.94 -9.08
N ASP A 28 20.78 7.97 -9.96
CA ASP A 28 19.95 7.71 -11.13
C ASP A 28 18.63 7.06 -10.71
N ALA A 29 17.53 7.67 -11.11
CA ALA A 29 16.17 7.18 -10.89
C ALA A 29 15.65 6.46 -12.15
N THR A 30 14.87 5.41 -11.96
CA THR A 30 14.30 4.58 -13.03
C THR A 30 12.89 5.05 -13.39
N THR A 31 12.11 5.52 -12.41
CA THR A 31 10.69 5.88 -12.57
C THR A 31 10.40 7.37 -12.31
N GLY A 32 11.40 8.15 -11.88
CA GLY A 32 11.28 9.59 -11.60
C GLY A 32 12.51 10.41 -12.03
N PRO A 33 12.56 11.72 -11.68
CA PRO A 33 13.76 12.52 -11.91
C PRO A 33 14.91 12.06 -11.01
N ASN A 34 16.14 12.10 -11.53
CA ASN A 34 17.35 11.80 -10.76
C ASN A 34 17.41 12.62 -9.47
N ILE A 35 17.91 12.00 -8.40
CA ILE A 35 18.03 12.65 -7.09
C ILE A 35 19.44 13.21 -6.96
N LYS A 36 19.54 14.51 -6.69
CA LYS A 36 20.80 15.19 -6.43
C LYS A 36 20.67 16.12 -5.23
N GLY A 37 21.72 16.17 -4.42
CA GLY A 37 21.70 16.95 -3.20
C GLY A 37 23.07 17.32 -2.71
N ASN A 38 23.08 18.28 -1.78
CA ASN A 38 24.25 18.74 -1.09
C ASN A 38 24.04 18.60 0.42
N ILE A 39 25.07 18.16 1.12
CA ILE A 39 25.12 18.13 2.58
C ILE A 39 26.25 19.06 3.00
N LEU A 40 25.94 20.01 3.88
CA LEU A 40 26.93 20.85 4.54
C LEU A 40 26.85 20.61 6.05
N GLY A 41 27.96 20.21 6.65
CA GLY A 41 28.02 19.89 8.07
C GLY A 41 29.28 20.41 8.75
N VAL A 42 29.19 20.54 10.07
CA VAL A 42 30.31 20.84 10.97
C VAL A 42 30.42 19.69 11.96
N ASP A 43 31.57 19.04 11.96
CA ASP A 43 31.94 17.95 12.87
C ASP A 43 32.83 18.50 13.98
N ILE A 44 32.44 18.27 15.23
CA ILE A 44 33.13 18.69 16.44
C ILE A 44 33.72 17.46 17.12
N GLU A 45 35.03 17.47 17.31
CA GLU A 45 35.71 16.44 18.09
C GLU A 45 35.58 16.73 19.58
N LEU A 46 34.85 15.89 20.33
CA LEU A 46 34.69 16.02 21.78
C LEU A 46 35.82 15.30 22.53
N THR A 47 36.21 14.14 22.02
CA THR A 47 37.39 13.37 22.41
C THR A 47 37.94 12.65 21.16
N PRO A 48 39.15 12.05 21.20
CA PRO A 48 39.67 11.29 20.06
C PRO A 48 38.76 10.14 19.56
N SER A 49 37.84 9.65 20.41
CA SER A 49 36.88 8.59 20.06
C SER A 49 35.43 9.06 19.96
N VAL A 50 35.10 10.29 20.32
CA VAL A 50 33.73 10.81 20.31
C VAL A 50 33.67 12.11 19.51
N SER A 51 32.85 12.14 18.47
CA SER A 51 32.55 13.37 17.71
C SER A 51 31.06 13.59 17.55
N PHE A 52 30.68 14.85 17.45
CA PHE A 52 29.31 15.26 17.18
C PHE A 52 29.27 16.14 15.92
N GLU A 53 28.46 15.75 14.95
CA GLU A 53 28.28 16.48 13.70
C GLU A 53 26.87 17.03 13.62
N PHE A 54 26.74 18.28 13.20
CA PHE A 54 25.47 18.87 12.82
C PHE A 54 25.58 19.38 11.39
N GLY A 55 24.50 19.29 10.64
CA GLY A 55 24.50 19.74 9.26
C GLY A 55 23.11 19.90 8.69
N GLN A 56 23.09 20.40 7.47
CA GLN A 56 21.89 20.53 6.67
C GLN A 56 22.08 19.81 5.35
N GLU A 57 21.06 19.07 4.96
CA GLU A 57 20.95 18.41 3.67
C GLU A 57 19.87 19.14 2.85
N ASN A 58 20.20 19.50 1.62
CA ASN A 58 19.27 20.09 0.68
C ASN A 58 19.33 19.31 -0.64
N ASN A 59 18.18 18.84 -1.13
CA ASN A 59 18.09 18.06 -2.36
C ASN A 59 16.87 18.49 -3.19
N ASN A 60 16.74 17.93 -4.40
CA ASN A 60 15.69 18.28 -5.34
C ASN A 60 14.36 17.54 -5.13
N THR A 61 14.24 16.75 -4.07
CA THR A 61 13.09 15.86 -3.82
C THR A 61 12.40 16.15 -2.48
N ILE A 62 13.12 16.70 -1.51
CA ILE A 62 12.67 16.98 -0.14
C ILE A 62 13.20 18.37 0.26
N ASP A 63 12.40 19.12 1.02
CA ASP A 63 12.83 20.37 1.65
C ASP A 63 14.08 20.18 2.50
N ALA A 64 14.85 21.26 2.68
CA ALA A 64 16.10 21.21 3.42
C ALA A 64 15.89 20.66 4.85
N THR A 65 16.62 19.59 5.20
CA THR A 65 16.53 18.92 6.51
C THR A 65 17.80 19.12 7.31
N SER A 66 17.66 19.39 8.61
CA SER A 66 18.79 19.48 9.54
C SER A 66 18.97 18.16 10.27
N TYR A 67 20.21 17.77 10.52
CA TYR A 67 20.53 16.54 11.27
C TYR A 67 21.58 16.79 12.36
N GLY A 68 21.59 15.88 13.34
CA GLY A 68 22.64 15.73 14.33
C GLY A 68 23.11 14.28 14.36
N LYS A 69 24.43 14.06 14.41
CA LYS A 69 25.05 12.73 14.39
C LYS A 69 26.12 12.64 15.47
N LEU A 70 25.90 11.76 16.44
CA LEU A 70 26.90 11.36 17.43
C LEU A 70 27.66 10.13 16.93
N THR A 71 28.99 10.19 16.90
CA THR A 71 29.86 9.08 16.53
C THR A 71 30.73 8.67 17.72
N VAL A 72 30.72 7.38 18.06
CA VAL A 72 31.56 6.80 19.12
C VAL A 72 32.38 5.64 18.55
N LYS A 73 33.70 5.69 18.68
CA LYS A 73 34.64 4.63 18.25
C LYS A 73 34.88 3.65 19.39
N LEU A 74 34.60 2.36 19.18
CA LEU A 74 34.85 1.28 20.13
C LEU A 74 35.93 0.30 19.61
N PRO A 75 36.80 -0.23 20.48
CA PRO A 75 36.96 0.13 21.89
C PRO A 75 37.48 1.58 22.03
N LEU A 76 37.15 2.24 23.16
CA LEU A 76 37.66 3.59 23.43
C LEU A 76 39.19 3.54 23.49
N GLY A 77 39.87 4.43 22.75
CA GLY A 77 41.33 4.46 22.75
C GLY A 77 41.90 4.84 24.12
N ASN A 78 43.09 4.34 24.45
CA ASN A 78 43.74 4.45 25.77
C ASN A 78 44.04 5.88 26.28
N LYS A 79 43.72 6.93 25.51
CA LYS A 79 43.99 8.34 25.82
C LYS A 79 42.78 9.24 25.55
N GLN A 80 41.62 8.91 26.12
CA GLN A 80 40.46 9.79 26.09
C GLN A 80 40.68 10.99 27.00
N LYS A 81 40.93 12.16 26.41
CA LYS A 81 40.82 13.45 27.09
C LYS A 81 39.79 14.27 26.34
N PHE A 82 39.04 15.08 27.08
CA PHE A 82 38.18 16.08 26.46
C PHE A 82 39.02 17.05 25.63
N THR A 83 38.52 17.37 24.44
CA THR A 83 39.13 18.31 23.53
C THR A 83 39.18 19.70 24.17
N ASN A 84 40.31 20.38 24.04
CA ASN A 84 40.40 21.79 24.40
C ASN A 84 39.80 22.63 23.27
N PHE A 85 38.68 23.28 23.52
CA PHE A 85 37.95 24.12 22.55
C PHE A 85 38.60 25.50 22.34
N ALA A 86 39.92 25.57 22.33
CA ALA A 86 40.66 26.81 22.13
C ALA A 86 40.59 27.28 20.67
N ILE A 87 40.63 28.61 20.48
CA ILE A 87 40.83 29.25 19.19
C ILE A 87 42.33 29.34 18.94
N ALA A 88 42.81 28.74 17.86
CA ALA A 88 44.22 28.75 17.49
C ALA A 88 44.63 30.11 16.93
N SER A 89 45.93 30.44 17.02
CA SER A 89 46.49 31.64 16.39
C SER A 89 46.74 31.48 14.88
N LYS A 90 46.76 30.25 14.37
CA LYS A 90 46.89 29.91 12.95
C LYS A 90 45.59 29.29 12.41
N ALA A 91 45.27 29.60 11.15
CA ALA A 91 44.06 29.11 10.51
C ALA A 91 44.03 27.58 10.38
N PHE A 92 45.16 26.95 10.02
CA PHE A 92 45.26 25.50 9.87
C PHE A 92 46.45 24.97 10.69
N LYS A 93 46.32 23.76 11.23
CA LYS A 93 47.46 23.08 11.85
C LYS A 93 48.51 22.81 10.78
N ASP A 94 49.78 23.15 11.06
CA ASP A 94 50.89 22.84 10.17
C ASP A 94 51.00 21.31 10.04
N SER A 95 50.74 20.78 8.84
CA SER A 95 50.88 19.36 8.52
C SER A 95 51.78 19.25 7.29
N SER A 96 53.07 18.97 7.50
CA SER A 96 54.05 18.72 6.44
C SER A 96 54.17 17.22 6.08
N THR A 97 53.34 16.37 6.68
CA THR A 97 53.43 14.91 6.57
C THR A 97 52.04 14.30 6.50
N MET A 98 51.73 13.65 5.39
CA MET A 98 50.54 12.83 5.24
C MET A 98 50.76 11.51 6.01
N ASP A 99 50.11 11.35 7.16
CA ASP A 99 50.21 10.13 7.97
C ASP A 99 49.42 8.99 7.31
N LEU A 100 50.13 8.18 6.52
CA LEU A 100 49.61 7.01 5.83
C LEU A 100 49.36 5.82 6.78
N GLY A 101 49.69 5.94 8.08
CA GLY A 101 49.47 4.91 9.10
C GLY A 101 48.15 5.05 9.88
N ALA A 102 47.40 6.13 9.69
CA ALA A 102 46.11 6.31 10.35
C ALA A 102 45.03 5.48 9.63
N LEU A 103 44.61 4.38 10.24
CA LEU A 103 43.46 3.54 9.86
C LEU A 103 42.14 4.32 9.98
N ALA A 104 42.00 5.42 9.24
CA ALA A 104 40.74 6.10 9.07
C ALA A 104 39.82 5.20 8.26
N TRP A 105 38.63 4.93 8.79
CA TRP A 105 37.58 4.27 8.04
C TRP A 105 37.31 5.04 6.75
N VAL A 106 37.11 4.31 5.64
CA VAL A 106 36.73 4.91 4.36
C VAL A 106 35.45 5.71 4.55
N GLU A 107 35.48 7.01 4.25
CA GLU A 107 34.29 7.85 4.25
C GLU A 107 33.43 7.55 3.02
N ARG A 108 32.49 6.61 3.17
CA ARG A 108 31.50 6.23 2.15
C ARG A 108 30.10 6.26 2.72
N SER A 109 29.08 6.37 1.85
CA SER A 109 27.73 6.01 2.27
C SER A 109 27.65 4.48 2.40
N ASN A 110 27.28 3.99 3.60
CA ASN A 110 27.01 2.57 3.84
C ASN A 110 25.50 2.26 3.78
N LYS A 111 24.69 3.21 3.32
CA LYS A 111 23.26 3.01 3.09
C LYS A 111 23.05 2.58 1.65
N ILE A 112 22.21 1.56 1.44
CA ILE A 112 21.74 1.19 0.11
C ILE A 112 20.60 2.14 -0.25
N MET A 113 20.78 2.91 -1.34
CA MET A 113 19.73 3.79 -1.85
C MET A 113 18.76 2.96 -2.69
N VAL A 114 17.51 2.90 -2.24
CA VAL A 114 16.42 2.17 -2.91
C VAL A 114 15.44 3.19 -3.48
N GLU A 115 15.06 2.99 -4.74
CA GLU A 115 13.93 3.70 -5.34
C GLU A 115 12.69 2.88 -4.99
N GLY A 116 11.80 3.45 -4.19
CA GLY A 116 10.46 2.92 -4.01
C GLY A 116 9.54 3.58 -5.05
N GLU A 117 8.70 2.79 -5.72
CA GLU A 117 7.46 3.36 -6.27
C GLU A 117 6.77 4.08 -5.10
N GLY A 118 6.46 5.36 -5.30
CA GLY A 118 6.17 6.29 -4.21
C GLY A 118 5.14 5.76 -3.22
N ASN A 119 5.22 6.25 -1.99
CA ASN A 119 4.22 6.11 -0.93
C ASN A 119 2.80 6.43 -1.42
N ILE A 120 2.19 5.51 -2.16
CA ILE A 120 0.78 5.21 -1.98
C ILE A 120 0.73 4.66 -0.56
N PRO A 121 -0.07 5.21 0.37
CA PRO A 121 -0.26 4.56 1.66
C PRO A 121 -0.99 3.25 1.41
N THR A 122 -0.25 2.24 0.96
CA THR A 122 -0.76 0.90 0.72
C THR A 122 -1.15 0.38 2.08
N PHE A 123 -2.44 0.08 2.24
CA PHE A 123 -2.97 -0.42 3.48
C PHE A 123 -2.17 -1.67 3.90
N THR A 124 -1.53 -1.64 5.07
CA THR A 124 -0.70 -2.75 5.57
C THR A 124 -1.46 -3.64 6.58
N GLY A 125 -2.79 -3.61 6.53
CA GLY A 125 -3.65 -4.13 7.59
C GLY A 125 -4.01 -3.06 8.64
N GLY A 126 -5.01 -3.38 9.47
CA GLY A 126 -5.51 -2.50 10.53
C GLY A 126 -6.95 -2.04 10.32
N MET A 127 -7.29 -0.90 10.92
CA MET A 127 -8.67 -0.41 10.94
C MET A 127 -9.09 0.16 9.57
N PHE A 128 -10.13 -0.42 8.99
CA PHE A 128 -10.82 0.10 7.82
C PHE A 128 -12.33 0.13 8.04
N ARG A 129 -12.92 1.33 8.00
CA ARG A 129 -14.37 1.55 8.17
C ARG A 129 -14.96 0.85 9.42
N GLY A 130 -14.23 0.93 10.54
CA GLY A 130 -14.67 0.41 11.84
C GLY A 130 -14.42 -1.08 12.06
N LEU A 131 -13.76 -1.77 11.12
CA LEU A 131 -13.39 -3.18 11.24
C LEU A 131 -11.87 -3.33 11.07
N GLU A 132 -11.28 -4.21 11.86
CA GLU A 132 -9.86 -4.54 11.74
C GLU A 132 -9.67 -5.67 10.72
N TYR A 133 -8.92 -5.40 9.65
CA TYR A 133 -8.57 -6.36 8.63
C TYR A 133 -7.11 -6.75 8.72
N GLN A 134 -6.83 -8.01 8.40
CA GLN A 134 -5.47 -8.50 8.18
C GLN A 134 -5.27 -8.72 6.68
N LEU A 135 -4.02 -8.93 6.30
CA LEU A 135 -3.64 -9.23 4.92
C LEU A 135 -3.24 -10.69 4.78
N VAL A 136 -3.59 -11.29 3.65
CA VAL A 136 -3.18 -12.64 3.28
C VAL A 136 -2.52 -12.62 1.91
N THR A 137 -1.39 -13.31 1.77
CA THR A 137 -0.66 -13.38 0.51
C THR A 137 -1.08 -14.63 -0.27
N SER A 138 -1.36 -14.47 -1.56
CA SER A 138 -1.68 -15.58 -2.44
C SER A 138 -0.51 -16.56 -2.53
N PRO A 139 -0.77 -17.87 -2.41
CA PRO A 139 0.24 -18.89 -2.68
C PRO A 139 0.55 -19.01 -4.17
N ASN A 140 -0.27 -18.43 -5.06
CA ASN A 140 -0.12 -18.51 -6.51
C ASN A 140 0.66 -17.29 -7.04
N PRO A 141 1.58 -17.46 -8.01
CA PRO A 141 2.20 -16.33 -8.69
C PRO A 141 1.14 -15.40 -9.32
N PRO A 142 1.28 -14.06 -9.24
CA PRO A 142 2.46 -13.31 -8.78
C PRO A 142 2.46 -12.96 -7.28
N HIS A 143 1.78 -13.74 -6.42
CA HIS A 143 1.72 -13.53 -4.96
C HIS A 143 1.05 -12.23 -4.54
N ARG A 144 -0.15 -11.99 -5.07
CA ARG A 144 -0.97 -10.83 -4.71
C ARG A 144 -1.34 -10.84 -3.24
N VAL A 145 -1.56 -9.66 -2.69
CA VAL A 145 -2.00 -9.49 -1.31
C VAL A 145 -3.49 -9.20 -1.32
N TRP A 146 -4.23 -9.91 -0.48
CA TRP A 146 -5.68 -9.81 -0.34
C TRP A 146 -6.04 -9.42 1.08
N LEU A 147 -7.24 -8.85 1.29
CA LEU A 147 -7.80 -8.79 2.64
C LEU A 147 -8.14 -10.20 3.13
N ASP A 148 -8.00 -10.44 4.43
CA ASP A 148 -8.24 -11.74 5.07
C ASP A 148 -9.71 -12.19 5.09
N ARG A 149 -10.64 -11.32 4.66
CA ARG A 149 -12.10 -11.58 4.62
C ARG A 149 -12.84 -10.58 3.71
N ASN A 150 -14.12 -10.85 3.47
CA ASN A 150 -15.01 -9.97 2.70
C ASN A 150 -15.22 -8.60 3.38
N LEU A 151 -15.50 -7.57 2.58
CA LEU A 151 -15.90 -6.26 3.12
C LEU A 151 -17.11 -6.33 4.04
N GLY A 152 -17.00 -5.69 5.21
CA GLY A 152 -18.09 -5.63 6.19
C GLY A 152 -18.20 -6.87 7.07
N ALA A 153 -17.37 -7.90 6.83
CA ALA A 153 -17.32 -9.08 7.68
C ALA A 153 -16.59 -8.79 8.99
N THR A 154 -17.13 -9.26 10.11
CA THR A 154 -16.54 -9.03 11.44
C THR A 154 -15.48 -10.06 11.80
N LYS A 155 -15.43 -11.19 11.07
CA LYS A 155 -14.45 -12.26 11.25
C LYS A 155 -14.15 -13.00 9.94
N VAL A 156 -13.00 -13.67 9.88
CA VAL A 156 -12.69 -14.66 8.85
C VAL A 156 -13.66 -15.83 8.98
N ALA A 157 -14.10 -16.42 7.87
CA ALA A 157 -15.04 -17.52 7.88
C ALA A 157 -14.49 -18.75 8.61
N ALA A 158 -15.24 -19.27 9.58
CA ALA A 158 -14.99 -20.58 10.19
C ALA A 158 -15.75 -21.71 9.47
N SER A 159 -16.84 -21.38 8.78
CA SER A 159 -17.65 -22.29 7.98
C SER A 159 -18.24 -21.57 6.77
N SER A 160 -18.78 -22.32 5.80
CA SER A 160 -19.39 -21.74 4.60
C SER A 160 -20.66 -20.95 4.92
N ASN A 161 -21.36 -21.29 6.00
CA ASN A 161 -22.61 -20.63 6.42
C ASN A 161 -22.41 -19.63 7.57
N ASP A 162 -21.18 -19.14 7.76
CA ASP A 162 -20.83 -18.23 8.85
C ASP A 162 -21.32 -16.81 8.58
N SER A 163 -22.46 -16.44 9.18
CA SER A 163 -23.13 -15.17 8.91
C SER A 163 -22.29 -13.93 9.25
N ALA A 164 -21.40 -14.03 10.24
CA ALA A 164 -20.49 -12.95 10.61
C ALA A 164 -19.35 -12.74 9.59
N ALA A 165 -19.13 -13.72 8.70
CA ALA A 165 -18.09 -13.69 7.67
C ALA A 165 -18.58 -13.27 6.28
N TYR A 166 -19.90 -13.20 6.07
CA TYR A 166 -20.49 -12.88 4.77
C TYR A 166 -20.07 -11.51 4.26
N GLY A 167 -20.18 -10.50 5.12
CA GLY A 167 -19.96 -9.12 4.74
C GLY A 167 -21.16 -8.48 4.02
N ASP A 168 -20.88 -7.33 3.42
CA ASP A 168 -21.83 -6.42 2.81
C ASP A 168 -22.24 -6.85 1.40
N HIS A 169 -23.48 -6.54 1.00
CA HIS A 169 -24.03 -6.90 -0.32
C HIS A 169 -24.22 -5.68 -1.22
N TYR A 170 -23.21 -5.37 -2.01
CA TYR A 170 -23.18 -4.16 -2.84
C TYR A 170 -24.00 -4.33 -4.12
N GLN A 171 -24.61 -3.25 -4.61
CA GLN A 171 -25.02 -3.14 -6.01
C GLN A 171 -23.82 -2.63 -6.82
N TRP A 172 -23.56 -3.26 -7.97
CA TRP A 172 -22.30 -3.11 -8.68
C TRP A 172 -21.95 -1.67 -9.02
N GLY A 173 -20.72 -1.25 -8.73
CA GLY A 173 -20.19 0.08 -8.98
C GLY A 173 -20.63 1.17 -8.00
N ARG A 174 -21.39 0.85 -6.95
CA ARG A 174 -21.80 1.82 -5.91
C ARG A 174 -20.74 1.96 -4.82
N ALA A 175 -20.71 3.14 -4.20
CA ALA A 175 -19.95 3.37 -2.98
C ALA A 175 -20.60 2.63 -1.80
N LYS A 176 -19.91 2.61 -0.65
CA LYS A 176 -20.49 2.18 0.63
C LYS A 176 -21.33 3.32 1.21
N ASP A 177 -22.50 3.54 0.62
CA ASP A 177 -23.43 4.63 0.96
C ASP A 177 -24.54 4.21 1.93
N GLY A 178 -24.58 2.93 2.32
CA GLY A 178 -25.58 2.37 3.24
C GLY A 178 -26.46 1.31 2.59
N HIS A 179 -26.61 1.33 1.26
CA HIS A 179 -27.46 0.38 0.56
C HIS A 179 -27.05 -1.08 0.78
N GLN A 180 -25.76 -1.33 0.98
CA GLN A 180 -25.18 -2.66 1.09
C GLN A 180 -25.54 -3.38 2.40
N SER A 181 -26.02 -2.62 3.39
CA SER A 181 -26.40 -3.15 4.70
C SER A 181 -27.61 -4.06 4.62
N LEU A 182 -27.63 -5.11 5.45
CA LEU A 182 -28.69 -6.11 5.57
C LEU A 182 -30.09 -5.50 5.72
N ASN A 183 -30.19 -4.43 6.52
CA ASN A 183 -31.46 -3.80 6.88
C ASN A 183 -31.70 -2.46 6.18
N SER A 184 -30.97 -2.19 5.08
CA SER A 184 -31.14 -0.93 4.34
C SER A 184 -32.55 -0.80 3.76
N SER A 185 -33.06 0.43 3.76
CA SER A 185 -34.32 0.78 3.10
C SER A 185 -34.25 0.47 1.61
N LYS A 186 -35.42 0.26 0.99
CA LYS A 186 -35.53 -0.12 -0.42
C LYS A 186 -36.14 1.01 -1.23
N ALA A 187 -35.79 1.09 -2.51
CA ALA A 187 -36.45 1.96 -3.47
C ALA A 187 -36.69 1.21 -4.79
N THR A 188 -37.81 1.52 -5.45
CA THR A 188 -38.21 0.86 -6.70
C THR A 188 -37.80 1.65 -7.94
N ALA A 189 -37.40 2.91 -7.79
CA ALA A 189 -36.98 3.76 -8.91
C ALA A 189 -35.47 3.64 -9.15
N ARG A 190 -35.07 3.27 -10.38
CA ARG A 190 -33.65 3.32 -10.79
C ARG A 190 -33.13 4.75 -10.80
N LEU A 191 -31.88 4.90 -10.40
CA LEU A 191 -31.18 6.17 -10.38
C LEU A 191 -30.68 6.58 -11.77
N SER A 192 -30.54 7.88 -12.01
CA SER A 192 -30.03 8.46 -13.27
C SER A 192 -28.54 8.83 -13.20
N THR A 193 -27.81 8.27 -12.22
CA THR A 193 -26.39 8.51 -11.95
C THR A 193 -25.77 7.25 -11.34
N ILE A 194 -24.44 7.21 -11.25
CA ILE A 194 -23.67 6.18 -10.54
C ILE A 194 -23.33 6.58 -9.09
N THR A 195 -23.72 7.78 -8.65
CA THR A 195 -23.65 8.26 -7.26
C THR A 195 -25.05 8.21 -6.66
N ALA A 196 -25.22 7.72 -5.44
CA ALA A 196 -26.55 7.28 -5.00
C ALA A 196 -26.83 7.54 -3.51
N ASP A 197 -28.06 7.29 -3.08
CA ASP A 197 -28.51 7.44 -1.69
C ASP A 197 -28.30 6.16 -0.87
N ASP A 198 -28.74 6.08 0.37
CA ASP A 198 -28.54 4.90 1.21
C ASP A 198 -29.48 3.71 0.91
N LYS A 199 -30.34 3.82 -0.12
CA LYS A 199 -31.38 2.82 -0.41
C LYS A 199 -30.91 1.76 -1.38
N PHE A 200 -31.33 0.52 -1.13
CA PHE A 200 -31.14 -0.59 -2.04
C PHE A 200 -32.21 -0.56 -3.15
N ILE A 201 -31.78 -0.48 -4.41
CA ILE A 201 -32.72 -0.42 -5.54
C ILE A 201 -33.22 -1.82 -5.89
N THR A 202 -34.54 -2.00 -5.90
CA THR A 202 -35.21 -3.26 -6.25
C THR A 202 -35.95 -3.17 -7.60
N THR A 203 -36.72 -4.19 -7.96
CA THR A 203 -37.55 -4.30 -9.17
C THR A 203 -36.79 -4.48 -10.48
N PHE A 204 -35.56 -3.98 -10.59
CA PHE A 204 -34.76 -4.02 -11.81
C PHE A 204 -33.47 -4.81 -11.59
N SER A 205 -33.00 -5.51 -12.62
CA SER A 205 -31.71 -6.21 -12.55
C SER A 205 -30.53 -5.25 -12.33
N ASP A 206 -30.58 -4.06 -12.94
CA ASP A 206 -29.60 -2.99 -12.71
C ASP A 206 -30.25 -1.86 -11.91
N TRP A 207 -29.50 -1.28 -10.98
CA TRP A 207 -29.96 -0.28 -10.04
C TRP A 207 -29.97 1.14 -10.64
N THR A 208 -29.27 1.33 -11.76
CA THR A 208 -29.13 2.62 -12.45
C THR A 208 -29.59 2.55 -13.92
N LYS A 209 -29.93 3.71 -14.49
CA LYS A 209 -30.27 3.90 -15.91
C LYS A 209 -29.07 4.33 -16.75
N VAL A 210 -27.95 4.69 -16.12
CA VAL A 210 -26.72 5.14 -16.79
C VAL A 210 -25.66 4.03 -16.79
N ASP A 211 -24.55 4.28 -17.49
CA ASP A 211 -23.41 3.35 -17.55
C ASP A 211 -23.78 1.96 -18.11
N ASN A 212 -24.50 1.93 -19.22
CA ASN A 212 -24.95 0.69 -19.87
C ASN A 212 -23.78 -0.23 -20.27
N ASN A 213 -22.60 0.35 -20.55
CA ASN A 213 -21.40 -0.40 -20.92
C ASN A 213 -20.51 -0.78 -19.71
N GLY A 214 -20.85 -0.33 -18.50
CA GLY A 214 -20.14 -0.61 -17.26
C GLY A 214 -18.83 0.17 -17.05
N ALA A 215 -18.38 0.99 -18.02
CA ALA A 215 -17.07 1.62 -18.00
C ALA A 215 -16.90 2.59 -16.81
N LEU A 216 -17.94 3.33 -16.46
CA LEU A 216 -17.90 4.24 -15.33
C LEU A 216 -17.81 3.47 -14.01
N ARG A 217 -18.54 2.36 -13.87
CA ARG A 217 -18.50 1.53 -12.66
C ARG A 217 -17.18 0.78 -12.49
N VAL A 218 -16.54 0.34 -13.58
CA VAL A 218 -15.16 -0.18 -13.53
C VAL A 218 -14.19 0.88 -13.01
N ALA A 219 -14.27 2.10 -13.55
CA ALA A 219 -13.43 3.21 -13.12
C ALA A 219 -13.74 3.68 -11.69
N ALA A 220 -14.97 3.50 -11.22
CA ALA A 220 -15.38 3.90 -9.87
C ALA A 220 -14.85 2.96 -8.78
N TRP A 221 -14.59 1.68 -9.11
CA TRP A 221 -14.12 0.63 -8.19
C TRP A 221 -12.64 0.26 -8.35
N LYS A 222 -11.88 1.01 -9.14
CA LYS A 222 -10.41 0.95 -9.10
C LYS A 222 -9.91 1.64 -7.82
N ASP A 223 -8.66 1.38 -7.45
CA ASP A 223 -7.97 2.08 -6.36
C ASP A 223 -7.97 3.60 -6.63
N GLY A 224 -8.50 4.37 -5.67
CA GLY A 224 -8.68 5.82 -5.79
C GLY A 224 -9.84 6.24 -6.73
N GLY A 225 -10.71 5.31 -7.12
CA GLY A 225 -11.92 5.59 -7.88
C GLY A 225 -12.97 6.39 -7.08
N SER A 226 -13.90 7.03 -7.77
CA SER A 226 -14.92 7.90 -7.12
C SER A 226 -15.85 7.16 -6.15
N ASN A 227 -16.03 5.85 -6.35
CA ASN A 227 -16.81 4.99 -5.47
C ASN A 227 -15.93 3.89 -4.88
N ASP A 228 -14.65 4.18 -4.62
CA ASP A 228 -13.73 3.19 -4.10
C ASP A 228 -14.23 2.68 -2.74
N ILE A 229 -14.43 1.37 -2.68
CA ILE A 229 -14.92 0.67 -1.49
C ILE A 229 -13.79 -0.02 -0.73
N CYS A 230 -12.58 0.00 -1.28
CA CYS A 230 -11.41 -0.68 -0.77
C CYS A 230 -10.52 0.29 0.04
N PRO A 231 -9.66 -0.24 0.93
CA PRO A 231 -8.55 0.53 1.48
C PRO A 231 -7.62 1.01 0.37
N VAL A 232 -6.88 2.09 0.62
CA VAL A 232 -5.91 2.61 -0.36
C VAL A 232 -4.88 1.54 -0.71
N GLY A 233 -4.58 1.41 -2.01
CA GLY A 233 -3.70 0.37 -2.53
C GLY A 233 -4.38 -0.99 -2.78
N PHE A 234 -5.68 -1.09 -2.49
CA PHE A 234 -6.50 -2.27 -2.81
C PHE A 234 -7.62 -1.87 -3.76
N SER A 235 -8.18 -2.87 -4.43
CA SER A 235 -9.29 -2.63 -5.33
C SER A 235 -10.21 -3.84 -5.46
N VAL A 236 -11.41 -3.61 -6.00
CA VAL A 236 -12.28 -4.72 -6.38
C VAL A 236 -11.58 -5.53 -7.46
N PRO A 237 -11.44 -6.85 -7.31
CA PRO A 237 -10.60 -7.64 -8.20
C PRO A 237 -11.24 -7.83 -9.58
N THR A 238 -10.39 -8.12 -10.53
CA THR A 238 -10.73 -8.56 -11.89
C THR A 238 -11.08 -10.04 -11.91
N ASN A 239 -11.77 -10.46 -12.96
CA ASN A 239 -12.08 -11.88 -13.18
C ASN A 239 -10.78 -12.69 -13.28
N ASP A 240 -9.74 -12.15 -13.91
CA ASP A 240 -8.45 -12.83 -14.05
C ASP A 240 -7.73 -12.97 -12.69
N GLU A 241 -7.85 -11.97 -11.82
CA GLU A 241 -7.35 -12.05 -10.44
C GLU A 241 -8.07 -13.15 -9.67
N LEU A 242 -9.41 -13.15 -9.66
CA LEU A 242 -10.20 -14.18 -8.98
C LEU A 242 -9.99 -15.58 -9.59
N HIS A 243 -9.88 -15.67 -10.90
CA HIS A 243 -9.62 -16.92 -11.61
C HIS A 243 -8.27 -17.51 -11.20
N ARG A 244 -7.21 -16.71 -11.03
CA ARG A 244 -5.94 -17.22 -10.53
C ARG A 244 -6.03 -17.77 -9.11
N GLU A 245 -6.84 -17.15 -8.25
CA GLU A 245 -6.98 -17.61 -6.86
C GLU A 245 -7.90 -18.81 -6.68
N THR A 246 -8.85 -19.02 -7.60
CA THR A 246 -9.86 -20.07 -7.50
C THR A 246 -9.65 -21.21 -8.50
N LEU A 247 -8.95 -21.00 -9.62
CA LEU A 247 -8.90 -21.92 -10.76
C LEU A 247 -7.48 -22.17 -11.28
N GLY A 248 -6.49 -22.25 -10.38
CA GLY A 248 -5.22 -22.94 -10.70
C GLY A 248 -5.38 -24.40 -11.16
N THR A 249 -6.61 -24.92 -11.24
CA THR A 249 -6.95 -26.23 -11.77
C THR A 249 -8.02 -26.09 -12.87
N THR A 250 -7.76 -26.75 -13.99
CA THR A 250 -8.51 -26.75 -15.26
C THR A 250 -9.90 -27.39 -15.20
N ASN A 251 -10.57 -27.42 -14.04
CA ASN A 251 -11.79 -28.20 -13.85
C ASN A 251 -12.95 -27.32 -13.38
N ASN A 252 -14.07 -27.42 -14.11
CA ASN A 252 -15.35 -26.76 -13.87
C ASN A 252 -16.08 -27.24 -12.58
N ASN A 253 -15.37 -27.45 -11.47
CA ASN A 253 -15.92 -28.04 -10.25
C ASN A 253 -15.41 -27.40 -8.94
N PHE A 254 -14.86 -26.18 -8.97
CA PHE A 254 -14.67 -25.44 -7.72
C PHE A 254 -16.06 -25.19 -7.12
N GLY A 255 -16.25 -25.51 -5.85
CA GLY A 255 -17.51 -25.35 -5.12
C GLY A 255 -17.32 -24.55 -3.83
N VAL A 256 -18.39 -24.42 -3.04
CA VAL A 256 -18.34 -23.67 -1.76
C VAL A 256 -17.36 -24.29 -0.77
N ALA A 257 -17.20 -25.62 -0.76
CA ALA A 257 -16.23 -26.30 0.10
C ALA A 257 -14.79 -25.94 -0.29
N ASP A 258 -14.47 -25.91 -1.58
CA ASP A 258 -13.16 -25.51 -2.10
C ASP A 258 -12.88 -24.03 -1.85
N ALA A 259 -13.92 -23.19 -1.99
CA ALA A 259 -13.83 -21.76 -1.71
C ALA A 259 -13.49 -21.49 -0.24
N LEU A 260 -14.11 -22.23 0.68
CA LEU A 260 -13.83 -22.14 2.11
C LEU A 260 -12.46 -22.71 2.49
N SER A 261 -12.01 -23.78 1.83
CA SER A 261 -10.70 -24.39 2.11
C SER A 261 -9.52 -23.61 1.49
N SER A 262 -9.79 -22.71 0.54
CA SER A 262 -8.80 -21.81 -0.04
C SER A 262 -8.18 -20.86 0.99
N PHE A 263 -7.03 -20.26 0.64
CA PHE A 263 -6.36 -19.27 1.50
C PHE A 263 -7.23 -18.02 1.77
N LEU A 264 -8.22 -17.74 0.91
CA LEU A 264 -9.16 -16.63 1.04
C LEU A 264 -10.37 -16.96 1.92
N LYS A 265 -10.58 -18.24 2.26
CA LYS A 265 -11.65 -18.73 3.13
C LYS A 265 -13.02 -18.14 2.80
N PHE A 266 -13.42 -18.21 1.54
CA PHE A 266 -14.68 -17.59 1.12
C PHE A 266 -15.88 -18.33 1.73
N PRO A 267 -16.78 -17.62 2.44
CA PRO A 267 -18.06 -18.19 2.85
C PRO A 267 -19.04 -18.21 1.67
N ALA A 268 -20.25 -18.72 1.89
CA ALA A 268 -21.37 -18.70 0.95
C ALA A 268 -22.44 -17.70 1.41
N PRO A 269 -22.26 -16.39 1.13
CA PRO A 269 -23.16 -15.34 1.61
C PRO A 269 -24.53 -15.35 0.93
N GLY A 270 -24.69 -16.12 -0.15
CA GLY A 270 -25.90 -16.06 -0.96
C GLY A 270 -25.92 -14.82 -1.86
N ILE A 271 -27.13 -14.35 -2.16
CA ILE A 271 -27.37 -13.11 -2.89
C ILE A 271 -28.41 -12.27 -2.14
N ARG A 272 -28.37 -10.96 -2.34
CA ARG A 272 -29.52 -10.08 -2.05
C ARG A 272 -30.22 -9.78 -3.35
N SER A 273 -31.44 -10.28 -3.54
CA SER A 273 -32.09 -10.19 -4.85
C SER A 273 -32.40 -8.75 -5.25
N SER A 274 -32.09 -8.41 -6.50
CA SER A 274 -32.44 -7.14 -7.14
C SER A 274 -33.93 -7.01 -7.42
N SER A 275 -34.73 -8.10 -7.33
CA SER A 275 -36.19 -8.03 -7.51
C SER A 275 -36.92 -7.40 -6.31
N ASP A 276 -36.52 -7.76 -5.09
CA ASP A 276 -37.26 -7.47 -3.85
C ASP A 276 -36.36 -7.18 -2.63
N GLY A 277 -35.04 -7.22 -2.80
CA GLY A 277 -34.06 -7.01 -1.74
C GLY A 277 -33.99 -8.14 -0.72
N ILE A 278 -34.58 -9.31 -0.99
CA ILE A 278 -34.59 -10.47 -0.09
C ILE A 278 -33.36 -11.35 -0.34
N TYR A 279 -32.75 -11.80 0.76
CA TYR A 279 -31.62 -12.72 0.76
C TYR A 279 -32.03 -14.13 0.35
N ARG A 280 -31.25 -14.74 -0.54
CA ARG A 280 -31.52 -16.09 -1.07
C ARG A 280 -30.25 -16.93 -1.10
N ASN A 281 -30.41 -18.24 -0.93
CA ASN A 281 -29.35 -19.25 -1.04
C ASN A 281 -28.14 -19.00 -0.10
N VAL A 282 -28.41 -18.37 1.04
CA VAL A 282 -27.44 -18.12 2.10
C VAL A 282 -26.92 -19.47 2.62
N GLY A 283 -25.60 -19.59 2.74
CA GLY A 283 -24.90 -20.83 3.10
C GLY A 283 -24.74 -21.83 1.96
N THR A 284 -25.28 -21.57 0.76
CA THR A 284 -25.29 -22.52 -0.37
C THR A 284 -24.54 -22.04 -1.59
N ILE A 285 -24.56 -20.73 -1.88
CA ILE A 285 -23.89 -20.17 -3.06
C ILE A 285 -22.92 -19.05 -2.67
N LEU A 286 -21.84 -18.95 -3.44
CA LEU A 286 -20.89 -17.86 -3.41
C LEU A 286 -20.94 -17.12 -4.74
N PHE A 287 -21.14 -15.82 -4.65
CA PHE A 287 -20.96 -14.90 -5.75
C PHE A 287 -20.09 -13.75 -5.27
N LEU A 288 -19.12 -13.36 -6.10
CA LEU A 288 -18.18 -12.30 -5.78
C LEU A 288 -18.24 -11.24 -6.87
N TRP A 289 -18.25 -9.97 -6.50
CA TRP A 289 -18.15 -8.91 -7.51
C TRP A 289 -16.77 -8.87 -8.14
N SER A 290 -16.75 -8.61 -9.45
CA SER A 290 -15.54 -8.25 -10.17
C SER A 290 -15.68 -6.87 -10.83
N ARG A 291 -14.57 -6.13 -10.95
CA ARG A 291 -14.50 -4.92 -11.77
C ARG A 291 -14.27 -5.20 -13.27
N THR A 292 -14.09 -6.45 -13.70
CA THR A 292 -13.83 -6.73 -15.12
C THR A 292 -15.08 -6.57 -15.98
N ARG A 293 -14.92 -5.88 -17.12
CA ARG A 293 -15.90 -5.87 -18.21
C ARG A 293 -15.71 -7.10 -19.10
N THR A 294 -16.79 -7.81 -19.43
CA THR A 294 -16.75 -8.85 -20.49
C THR A 294 -17.53 -8.36 -21.70
N ALA A 295 -16.94 -8.49 -22.89
CA ALA A 295 -17.53 -8.05 -24.15
C ALA A 295 -18.69 -8.95 -24.64
N ALA A 296 -18.83 -10.16 -24.08
CA ALA A 296 -19.72 -11.19 -24.62
C ALA A 296 -21.20 -11.04 -24.21
N ASN A 297 -21.53 -10.27 -23.18
CA ASN A 297 -22.90 -10.22 -22.64
C ASN A 297 -23.36 -8.78 -22.45
N ASN A 298 -24.10 -8.27 -23.44
CA ASN A 298 -24.82 -6.99 -23.42
C ASN A 298 -25.34 -6.58 -22.01
N ASN A 299 -24.64 -5.65 -21.37
CA ASN A 299 -25.12 -4.82 -20.25
C ASN A 299 -25.28 -5.48 -18.87
N LYS A 300 -24.37 -6.36 -18.41
CA LYS A 300 -24.45 -6.89 -17.03
C LYS A 300 -23.13 -6.76 -16.24
N ALA A 301 -23.26 -6.24 -15.02
CA ALA A 301 -22.26 -6.35 -13.96
C ALA A 301 -21.83 -7.81 -13.77
N ASN A 302 -20.52 -8.08 -13.73
CA ASN A 302 -20.01 -9.44 -13.59
C ASN A 302 -19.82 -9.80 -12.11
N SER A 303 -20.60 -10.79 -11.66
CA SER A 303 -20.26 -11.57 -10.48
C SER A 303 -19.45 -12.80 -10.93
N PHE A 304 -18.24 -12.98 -10.42
CA PHE A 304 -17.51 -14.24 -10.54
C PHE A 304 -18.29 -15.30 -9.76
N ARG A 305 -18.82 -16.28 -10.49
CA ARG A 305 -19.67 -17.34 -9.97
C ARG A 305 -18.88 -18.62 -9.98
N ILE A 306 -18.96 -19.36 -8.89
CA ILE A 306 -18.38 -20.68 -8.81
C ILE A 306 -19.51 -21.75 -8.91
N HIS A 307 -19.78 -22.16 -10.17
CA HIS A 307 -20.75 -23.12 -10.78
C HIS A 307 -22.27 -22.99 -10.46
N SER A 308 -23.25 -23.25 -11.36
CA SER A 308 -23.35 -23.43 -12.82
C SER A 308 -24.64 -22.74 -13.35
N GLY A 309 -24.57 -22.11 -14.53
CA GLY A 309 -25.74 -21.74 -15.37
C GLY A 309 -26.37 -20.34 -15.22
N GLY A 310 -26.19 -19.48 -16.24
CA GLY A 310 -27.13 -18.41 -16.62
C GLY A 310 -27.08 -17.09 -15.84
N GLY A 311 -26.82 -15.98 -16.54
CA GLY A 311 -26.60 -14.65 -15.96
C GLY A 311 -27.85 -13.92 -15.47
N SER A 312 -27.84 -13.53 -14.20
CA SER A 312 -28.68 -12.47 -13.63
C SER A 312 -27.85 -11.61 -12.68
N ILE A 313 -28.01 -10.28 -12.78
CA ILE A 313 -27.32 -9.30 -11.93
C ILE A 313 -27.94 -9.37 -10.55
N HIS A 314 -27.19 -9.87 -9.58
CA HIS A 314 -27.59 -9.90 -8.19
C HIS A 314 -26.51 -9.26 -7.31
N PRO A 315 -26.89 -8.43 -6.34
CA PRO A 315 -26.01 -7.91 -5.29
C PRO A 315 -25.36 -9.01 -4.46
N VAL A 316 -24.04 -8.96 -4.42
CA VAL A 316 -23.14 -9.99 -3.89
C VAL A 316 -21.99 -9.36 -3.12
N THR A 317 -21.16 -10.18 -2.47
CA THR A 317 -20.06 -9.70 -1.63
C THR A 317 -18.82 -9.38 -2.47
N VAL A 318 -17.87 -8.67 -1.86
CA VAL A 318 -16.68 -8.14 -2.54
C VAL A 318 -15.42 -8.72 -1.88
N PRO A 319 -14.62 -9.51 -2.61
CA PRO A 319 -13.25 -9.85 -2.24
C PRO A 319 -12.29 -8.73 -2.67
N MET A 320 -11.02 -8.72 -2.25
CA MET A 320 -10.09 -7.62 -2.56
C MET A 320 -8.66 -8.04 -2.82
N ALA A 321 -8.02 -7.42 -3.82
CA ALA A 321 -6.64 -7.62 -4.21
C ALA A 321 -5.94 -6.33 -4.63
#